data_AF-A0A5C8QIL8-F1
#
_entry.id   AF-A0A5C8QIL8-F1
#
_cell.length_a   1.000
_cell.length_b   1.000
_cell.length_c   1.000
_cell.angle_alpha   90.00
_cell.angle_beta   90.00
_cell.angle_gamma   90.00
#
_symmetry.space_group_name_H-M   'P 1'
#
loop_
_entity.id
_entity.type
_entity.pdbx_description
1 polymer ?
#
loop_
_entity_poly.entity_id
_entity_poly.type
_entity_poly.pdbx_seq_one_letter_code
_entity_poly.pdbx_strand_id
1 'polypeptide(L)' 'MDLPSLELAVQRLRDAEAALDAARADVEIEAVLAVRRGEAVEDVSTASGITPRDLLRLEKTADRRPA' A
#
# COMPACT_ATOMS: atom_id res chain seq x y z
N MET A 1 29.80 14.86 -16.98
CA MET A 1 28.82 14.58 -15.92
C MET A 1 29.56 13.93 -14.77
N ASP A 2 29.31 14.40 -13.55
CA ASP A 2 29.91 13.82 -12.35
C ASP A 2 29.13 12.55 -11.96
N LEU A 3 29.71 11.38 -12.26
CA LEU A 3 29.06 10.08 -12.07
C LEU A 3 28.68 9.80 -10.61
N PRO A 4 29.50 10.13 -9.59
CA PRO A 4 29.15 9.96 -8.17
C PRO A 4 27.86 10.71 -7.76
N SER A 5 27.68 11.94 -8.25
CA SER A 5 26.47 12.73 -7.97
C SER A 5 25.21 12.07 -8.56
N LEU A 6 25.32 11.46 -9.74
CA LEU A 6 24.23 10.71 -10.37
C LEU A 6 23.93 9.41 -9.61
N GLU A 7 24.94 8.65 -9.20
CA GLU A 7 24.78 7.40 -8.44
C GLU A 7 24.06 7.65 -7.11
N LEU A 8 24.44 8.72 -6.39
CA LEU A 8 23.75 9.10 -5.16
C LEU A 8 22.27 9.46 -5.40
N ALA A 9 21.97 10.18 -6.49
CA ALA A 9 20.60 10.53 -6.84
C ALA A 9 19.76 9.29 -7.18
N VAL A 10 20.33 8.31 -7.90
CA VAL A 10 19.69 7.03 -8.21
C VAL A 10 19.43 6.22 -6.93
N GLN A 11 20.37 6.19 -5.99
CA GLN A 11 20.17 5.48 -4.73
C GLN A 11 19.00 6.09 -3.93
N ARG A 12 18.97 7.42 -3.81
CA ARG A 12 17.87 8.12 -3.11
C ARG A 12 16.51 7.89 -3.74
N LEU A 13 16.45 7.80 -5.07
CA LEU A 13 15.21 7.45 -5.77
C LEU A 13 14.74 6.05 -5.37
N ARG A 14 15.64 5.06 -5.40
CA ARG A 14 15.32 3.68 -5.00
C ARG A 14 14.86 3.57 -3.55
N ASP A 15 15.51 4.30 -2.65
CA ASP A 15 15.12 4.33 -1.24
C ASP A 15 13.71 4.93 -1.06
N ALA A 16 13.40 6.00 -1.81
CA ALA A 16 12.08 6.61 -1.79
C ALA A 16 11.00 5.70 -2.40
N GLU A 17 11.31 4.97 -3.48
CA GLU A 17 10.41 3.97 -4.07
C GLU A 17 10.10 2.85 -3.07
N ALA A 18 11.13 2.33 -2.39
CA ALA A 18 10.96 1.30 -1.36
C ALA A 18 10.11 1.81 -0.18
N ALA A 19 10.32 3.04 0.27
CA ALA A 19 9.53 3.65 1.32
C ALA A 19 8.06 3.88 0.90
N LEU A 20 7.84 4.28 -0.36
CA LEU A 20 6.49 4.43 -0.92
C LEU A 20 5.76 3.10 -1.00
N ASP A 21 6.43 2.03 -1.42
CA ASP A 21 5.83 0.70 -1.49
C ASP A 21 5.50 0.16 -0.10
N ALA A 22 6.34 0.41 0.90
CA ALA A 22 6.03 0.08 2.30
C ALA A 22 4.79 0.85 2.80
N ALA A 23 4.72 2.17 2.56
CA ALA A 23 3.58 2.98 2.96
C ALA A 23 2.26 2.55 2.27
N ARG A 24 2.33 2.11 1.01
CA ARG A 24 1.16 1.53 0.31
C ARG A 24 0.70 0.24 0.96
N ALA A 25 1.62 -0.64 1.35
CA ALA A 25 1.28 -1.87 2.04
C ALA A 25 0.59 -1.59 3.40
N ASP A 26 1.05 -0.58 4.13
CA ASP A 26 0.42 -0.15 5.39
C ASP A 26 -1.03 0.34 5.16
N VAL A 27 -1.27 1.12 4.10
CA VAL A 27 -2.62 1.55 3.71
C VAL A 27 -3.51 0.37 3.36
N GLU A 28 -3.00 -0.61 2.59
CA GLU A 28 -3.75 -1.83 2.27
C GLU A 28 -4.16 -2.61 3.52
N ILE A 29 -3.24 -2.76 4.49
CA ILE A 29 -3.51 -3.44 5.76
C ILE A 29 -4.63 -2.73 6.53
N GLU A 30 -4.51 -1.42 6.75
CA GLU A 30 -5.52 -0.67 7.50
C GLU A 30 -6.88 -0.62 6.80
N ALA A 31 -6.88 -0.52 5.47
CA ALA A 31 -8.12 -0.57 4.69
C ALA A 31 -8.84 -1.91 4.82
N VAL A 32 -8.10 -3.03 4.77
CA VAL A 32 -8.68 -4.37 5.02
C VAL A 32 -9.21 -4.48 6.44
N LEU A 33 -8.46 -4.00 7.44
CA LEU A 33 -8.91 -4.02 8.83
C LEU A 33 -10.17 -3.17 9.03
N ALA A 34 -10.29 -2.02 8.37
CA ALA A 34 -11.49 -1.18 8.41
C ALA A 34 -12.72 -1.91 7.86
N VAL A 35 -12.61 -2.52 6.68
CA VAL A 35 -13.69 -3.34 6.10
C VAL A 35 -14.07 -4.48 7.04
N ARG A 36 -13.11 -5.15 7.67
CA ARG A 36 -13.36 -6.23 8.65
C ARG A 36 -14.04 -5.76 9.92
N ARG A 37 -13.80 -4.51 10.34
CA ARG A 37 -14.52 -3.87 11.46
C ARG A 37 -15.96 -3.49 11.10
N GLY A 38 -16.37 -3.65 9.84
CA GLY A 38 -17.72 -3.36 9.35
C GLY A 38 -17.90 -1.96 8.78
N GLU A 39 -16.80 -1.22 8.56
CA GLU A 39 -16.86 0.08 7.87
C GLU A 39 -17.40 -0.08 6.45
N ALA A 40 -18.10 0.94 5.95
CA ALA A 40 -18.63 0.91 4.60
C ALA A 40 -17.49 0.88 3.57
N VAL A 41 -17.53 -0.09 2.66
CA VAL A 41 -16.49 -0.31 1.63
C VAL A 41 -16.26 0.95 0.79
N GLU A 42 -17.29 1.75 0.57
CA GLU A 42 -17.25 2.93 -0.29
C GLU A 42 -16.54 4.10 0.39
N ASP A 43 -16.70 4.22 1.72
CA ASP A 43 -15.98 5.21 2.53
C ASP A 43 -14.51 4.82 2.65
N VAL A 44 -14.23 3.54 2.89
CA VAL A 44 -12.85 3.00 2.92
C VAL A 44 -12.16 3.18 1.56
N SER A 45 -12.88 2.95 0.46
CA SER A 45 -12.37 3.14 -0.90
C SER A 45 -11.99 4.59 -1.15
N THR A 46 -12.86 5.52 -0.76
CA THR A 46 -12.61 6.97 -0.89
C THR A 46 -11.39 7.41 -0.08
N ALA A 47 -11.24 6.91 1.16
CA ALA A 47 -10.15 7.29 2.05
C ALA A 47 -8.79 6.67 1.66
N SER A 48 -8.80 5.41 1.23
CA SER A 48 -7.56 4.67 0.89
C SER A 48 -7.11 4.86 -0.55
N GLY A 49 -8.01 5.26 -1.45
CA GLY A 49 -7.78 5.27 -2.90
C GLY A 49 -7.81 3.87 -3.55
N ILE A 50 -8.10 2.81 -2.78
CA ILE A 50 -8.23 1.45 -3.29
C ILE A 50 -9.66 1.25 -3.78
N THR A 51 -9.85 0.62 -4.94
CA THR A 51 -11.21 0.42 -5.46
C THR A 51 -12.02 -0.55 -4.58
N PRO A 52 -13.36 -0.44 -4.51
CA PRO A 52 -14.19 -1.34 -3.71
C PRO A 52 -13.96 -2.82 -4.07
N ARG A 53 -13.79 -3.11 -5.36
CA ARG A 53 -13.51 -4.45 -5.87
C ARG A 53 -12.19 -5.00 -5.33
N ASP A 54 -11.15 -4.18 -5.30
CA ASP A 54 -9.82 -4.61 -4.87
C ASP A 54 -9.77 -4.75 -3.35
N LEU A 55 -10.47 -3.89 -2.59
CA LEU A 55 -10.66 -4.07 -1.14
C LEU A 55 -11.30 -5.43 -0.81
N LEU A 56 -12.37 -5.80 -1.48
CA LEU A 56 -13.03 -7.10 -1.29
C LEU A 56 -12.15 -8.29 -1.71
N ARG A 57 -11.25 -8.10 -2.66
CA ARG A 57 -10.27 -9.13 -3.03
C ARG A 57 -9.18 -9.26 -1.96
N LEU A 58 -8.62 -8.14 -1.51
CA LEU A 58 -7.57 -8.07 -0.49
C LEU A 58 -8.06 -8.70 0.81
N GLU A 59 -9.26 -8.34 1.27
CA GLU A 59 -9.91 -8.87 2.47
C GLU A 59 -9.99 -10.40 2.45
N LYS A 60 -10.46 -10.98 1.33
CA LYS A 60 -10.54 -12.44 1.14
C LYS A 60 -9.20 -13.14 1.04
N THR A 61 -8.17 -12.45 0.54
CA THR A 61 -6.82 -13.02 0.40
C THR A 61 -6.02 -12.94 1.71
N ALA A 62 -6.32 -11.96 2.55
CA ALA A 62 -5.68 -11.79 3.86
C ALA A 62 -6.02 -12.96 4.80
N ASP A 63 -7.20 -13.59 4.67
CA ASP A 63 -7.55 -14.82 5.41
C ASP A 63 -6.75 -16.05 5.00
N ARG A 64 -6.04 -16.01 3.87
CA ARG A 64 -5.26 -17.16 3.36
C ARG A 64 -3.78 -17.14 3.76
N ARG A 65 -3.31 -16.09 4.43
CA ARG A 65 -1.96 -16.10 5.01
C ARG A 65 -2.00 -16.82 6.37
N PRO A 66 -1.26 -17.93 6.55
CA PRO A 66 -1.05 -18.48 7.89
C PRO A 66 -0.34 -17.43 8.75
N ALA A 67 -0.76 -17.34 10.01
CA ALA A 67 -0.21 -16.46 11.04
C ALA A 67 1.30 -16.66 11.25
#